data_AF-A0A438BTB1-F1
#
_entry.id   AF-A0A438BTB1-F1
#
_cell.length_a   1.000
_cell.length_b   1.000
_cell.length_c   1.000
_cell.angle_alpha   90.00
_cell.angle_beta   90.00
_cell.angle_gamma   90.00
#
_symmetry.space_group_name_H-M   'P 1'
#
loop_
_entity.id
_entity.type
_entity.pdbx_description
1 polymer ?
#
loop_
_entity_poly.entity_id
_entity_poly.type
_entity_poly.pdbx_seq_one_letter_code
_entity_poly.pdbx_strand_id
1 'polypeptide(L)'
;MKFKSDEERTPVHRIVEETFPHLLGIFNRLVQIVNPPLEVAELIKLICKIFWSSIYLGGVEEPFSSETQMEWCLEMLFLEIPKQLFDPNVFNSWMILFLNVLERPVPLEGQPADPELRKSWGWWKVKKWTVHILNRLYTRFGDLKLQNPENRAFAQMFQKNFAGKIWSAT
;
A
#
# COMPACT_ATOMS: atom_id res chain seq x y z
N MET A 1 7.28 6.65 -24.07
CA MET A 1 6.67 5.63 -23.20
C MET A 1 5.70 4.81 -24.03
N LYS A 2 5.94 3.50 -24.18
CA LYS A 2 5.04 2.58 -24.88
C LYS A 2 4.14 1.96 -23.82
N PHE A 3 2.87 2.36 -23.78
CA PHE A 3 1.88 1.75 -22.90
C PHE A 3 1.78 0.26 -23.27
N LYS A 4 1.96 -0.64 -22.29
CA LYS A 4 1.56 -2.04 -22.49
C LYS A 4 0.05 -2.05 -22.68
N SER A 5 -0.44 -2.70 -23.73
CA SER A 5 -1.88 -2.80 -23.99
C SER A 5 -2.55 -3.60 -22.87
N ASP A 6 -3.85 -3.38 -22.67
CA ASP A 6 -4.69 -4.10 -21.70
C ASP A 6 -4.59 -5.64 -21.87
N GLU A 7 -4.37 -6.09 -23.11
CA GLU A 7 -4.13 -7.50 -23.46
C GLU A 7 -2.84 -8.07 -22.86
N GLU A 8 -1.76 -7.30 -22.80
CA GLU A 8 -0.49 -7.74 -22.19
C GLU A 8 -0.56 -7.80 -20.65
N ARG A 9 -1.57 -7.19 -20.04
CA ARG A 9 -1.75 -7.09 -18.57
C ARG A 9 -2.71 -8.13 -18.00
N THR A 10 -3.53 -8.74 -18.84
CA THR A 10 -4.49 -9.79 -18.45
C THR A 10 -3.88 -10.91 -17.59
N PRO A 11 -2.65 -11.42 -17.85
CA PRO A 11 -2.03 -12.43 -16.99
C PRO A 11 -1.77 -11.92 -15.57
N VAL A 12 -1.40 -10.65 -15.41
CA VAL A 12 -1.09 -10.06 -14.09
C VAL A 12 -2.37 -9.87 -13.28
N HIS A 13 -3.47 -9.45 -13.90
CA HIS A 13 -4.76 -9.34 -13.22
C HIS A 13 -5.23 -10.68 -12.65
N ARG A 14 -5.08 -11.77 -13.41
CA ARG A 14 -5.42 -13.12 -12.93
C ARG A 14 -4.55 -13.54 -11.75
N ILE A 15 -3.24 -13.29 -11.82
CA ILE A 15 -2.32 -13.58 -10.71
C ILE A 15 -2.75 -12.80 -9.46
N VAL A 16 -3.06 -11.51 -9.58
CA VAL A 16 -3.56 -10.71 -8.45
C VAL A 16 -4.85 -11.31 -7.89
N GLU A 17 -5.83 -11.61 -8.73
CA GLU A 17 -7.12 -12.18 -8.33
C GLU A 17 -6.98 -13.47 -7.52
N GLU A 18 -6.09 -14.36 -7.93
CA GLU A 18 -5.83 -15.65 -7.27
C GLU A 18 -4.98 -15.51 -6.00
N THR A 19 -3.99 -14.60 -6.01
CA THR A 19 -3.00 -14.51 -4.92
C THR A 19 -3.43 -13.60 -3.77
N PHE A 20 -4.19 -12.53 -4.05
CA PHE A 20 -4.52 -11.51 -3.06
C PHE A 20 -5.38 -12.01 -1.89
N PRO A 21 -6.36 -12.91 -2.07
CA PRO A 21 -7.10 -13.47 -0.94
C PRO A 21 -6.19 -14.22 0.04
N HIS A 22 -5.22 -14.97 -0.49
CA HIS A 22 -4.22 -15.69 0.31
C HIS A 22 -3.27 -14.71 1.00
N LEU A 23 -2.79 -13.71 0.27
CA LEU A 23 -1.91 -12.66 0.78
C LEU A 23 -2.58 -11.87 1.91
N LEU A 24 -3.85 -11.52 1.75
CA LEU A 24 -4.66 -10.83 2.76
C LEU A 24 -4.80 -11.67 4.03
N GLY A 25 -5.07 -12.98 3.88
CA GLY A 25 -5.14 -13.90 5.02
C GLY A 25 -3.81 -14.04 5.76
N ILE A 26 -2.70 -14.10 5.03
CA ILE A 26 -1.34 -14.10 5.62
C ILE A 26 -1.08 -12.76 6.33
N PHE A 27 -1.39 -11.64 5.69
CA PHE A 27 -1.16 -10.31 6.26
C PHE A 27 -1.91 -10.13 7.57
N ASN A 28 -3.20 -10.50 7.60
CA ASN A 28 -4.00 -10.45 8.81
C ASN A 28 -3.36 -11.26 9.94
N ARG A 29 -2.89 -12.49 9.67
CA ARG A 29 -2.21 -13.31 10.68
C ARG A 29 -0.92 -12.65 11.20
N LEU A 30 -0.09 -12.10 10.31
CA LEU A 30 1.17 -11.45 10.69
C LEU A 30 0.94 -10.22 11.56
N VAL A 31 -0.06 -9.40 11.24
CA VAL A 31 -0.38 -8.17 11.99
C VAL A 31 -0.87 -8.48 13.40
N GLN A 32 -1.51 -9.63 13.62
CA GLN A 32 -2.04 -10.06 14.91
C GLN A 32 -0.99 -10.72 15.83
N ILE A 33 0.24 -10.99 15.35
CA ILE A 33 1.30 -11.56 16.19
C ILE A 33 1.66 -10.56 17.29
N VAL A 34 1.53 -10.99 18.54
CA VAL A 34 1.99 -10.27 19.73
C VAL A 34 3.51 -10.46 19.85
N ASN A 35 4.25 -9.37 20.09
CA ASN A 35 5.72 -9.35 20.13
C ASN A 35 6.38 -10.02 18.92
N PRO A 36 6.12 -9.52 17.70
CA PRO A 36 6.60 -10.12 16.47
C PRO A 36 8.11 -9.94 16.33
N PRO A 37 8.85 -11.00 15.93
CA PRO A 37 10.27 -10.89 15.66
C PRO A 37 10.52 -10.08 14.37
N LEU A 38 11.78 -9.70 14.13
CA LEU A 38 12.14 -8.81 13.02
C LEU A 38 11.78 -9.40 11.65
N GLU A 39 11.83 -10.71 11.50
CA GLU A 39 11.46 -11.43 10.28
C GLU A 39 10.00 -11.17 9.89
N VAL A 40 9.10 -11.03 10.87
CA VAL A 40 7.69 -10.69 10.61
C VAL A 40 7.57 -9.29 10.00
N ALA A 41 8.42 -8.34 10.43
CA ALA A 41 8.44 -7.01 9.84
C ALA A 41 8.82 -7.06 8.34
N GLU A 42 9.82 -7.86 7.99
CA GLU A 42 10.24 -8.02 6.59
C GLU A 42 9.18 -8.70 5.74
N LEU A 43 8.45 -9.68 6.30
CA LEU A 43 7.30 -10.30 5.62
C LEU A 43 6.15 -9.31 5.40
N ILE A 44 5.78 -8.53 6.42
CA ILE A 44 4.76 -7.49 6.28
C ILE A 44 5.19 -6.46 5.22
N LYS A 45 6.45 -6.02 5.26
CA LYS A 45 7.01 -5.09 4.28
C LYS A 45 6.92 -5.66 2.87
N LEU A 46 7.23 -6.94 2.69
CA LEU A 46 7.13 -7.62 1.39
C LEU A 46 5.67 -7.61 0.88
N ILE A 47 4.70 -7.90 1.75
CA ILE A 47 3.28 -7.82 1.41
C ILE A 47 2.90 -6.39 0.98
N CYS A 48 3.36 -5.37 1.71
CA CYS A 48 3.14 -3.98 1.32
C CYS A 48 3.75 -3.67 -0.06
N LYS A 49 4.97 -4.15 -0.36
CA LYS A 49 5.58 -3.97 -1.69
C LYS A 49 4.80 -4.70 -2.79
N ILE A 50 4.29 -5.90 -2.54
CA ILE A 50 3.45 -6.64 -3.51
C ILE A 50 2.15 -5.87 -3.77
N PHE A 51 1.47 -5.41 -2.72
CA PHE A 51 0.27 -4.60 -2.86
C PHE A 51 0.54 -3.31 -3.64
N TRP A 52 1.60 -2.58 -3.27
CA TRP A 52 2.04 -1.38 -3.97
C TRP A 52 2.30 -1.64 -5.46
N SER A 53 3.04 -2.70 -5.77
CA SER A 53 3.36 -3.07 -7.15
C SER A 53 2.09 -3.38 -7.95
N SER A 54 1.07 -4.00 -7.34
CA SER A 54 -0.18 -4.33 -8.03
C SER A 54 -1.00 -3.11 -8.46
N ILE A 55 -0.89 -1.99 -7.71
CA ILE A 55 -1.55 -0.72 -8.05
C ILE A 55 -0.65 0.21 -8.88
N TYR A 56 0.59 -0.23 -9.15
CA TYR A 56 1.63 0.47 -9.90
C TYR A 56 2.16 -0.41 -11.05
N LEU A 57 1.31 -0.75 -12.02
CA LEU A 57 1.68 -1.56 -13.19
C LEU A 57 1.90 -0.72 -14.46
N GLY A 58 2.52 0.45 -14.31
CA GLY A 58 2.62 1.47 -15.37
C GLY A 58 3.95 2.21 -15.46
N GLY A 59 5.09 1.62 -15.10
CA GLY A 59 6.40 2.26 -15.25
C GLY A 59 7.53 1.40 -14.71
N VAL A 60 8.73 1.55 -15.27
CA VAL A 60 9.89 0.64 -15.17
C VAL A 60 10.56 0.66 -13.78
N GLU A 61 11.27 -0.43 -13.49
CA GLU A 61 12.04 -0.74 -12.28
C GLU A 61 12.93 0.37 -11.68
N GLU A 62 13.07 0.30 -10.36
CA GLU A 62 13.94 1.08 -9.48
C GLU A 62 15.39 1.24 -10.01
N PRO A 63 16.01 2.39 -9.70
CA PRO A 63 17.22 2.35 -8.88
C PRO A 63 16.92 3.00 -7.54
N PHE A 64 16.87 2.19 -6.50
CA PHE A 64 16.64 2.64 -5.14
C PHE A 64 17.91 3.33 -4.60
N SER A 65 18.05 4.64 -4.81
CA SER A 65 18.92 5.49 -4.01
C SER A 65 18.07 6.42 -3.14
N SER A 66 18.42 6.47 -1.86
CA SER A 66 17.88 7.42 -0.89
C SER A 66 18.00 8.85 -1.41
N GLU A 67 16.97 9.66 -1.14
CA GLU A 67 16.86 11.10 -1.47
C GLU A 67 16.51 11.45 -2.91
N THR A 68 15.22 11.40 -3.24
CA THR A 68 14.51 12.63 -3.61
C THR A 68 12.99 12.42 -3.64
N GLN A 69 12.27 13.29 -2.93
CA GLN A 69 10.82 13.34 -2.88
C GLN A 69 10.19 13.96 -4.15
N MET A 70 11.02 14.28 -5.17
CA MET A 70 10.65 15.09 -6.35
C MET A 70 10.44 14.28 -7.65
N GLU A 71 10.96 13.04 -7.75
CA GLU A 71 10.63 12.14 -8.88
C GLU A 71 9.18 11.62 -8.85
N TRP A 72 8.48 11.82 -7.73
CA TRP A 72 7.17 11.24 -7.40
C TRP A 72 5.97 11.90 -8.09
N CYS A 73 6.12 13.13 -8.59
CA CYS A 73 5.01 13.88 -9.21
C CYS A 73 4.60 13.33 -10.58
N LEU A 74 5.50 12.67 -11.31
CA LEU A 74 5.20 12.08 -12.62
C LEU A 74 4.60 10.66 -12.49
N GLU A 75 4.93 9.97 -11.40
CA GLU A 75 4.37 8.66 -11.08
C GLU A 75 2.89 8.71 -10.66
N MET A 76 2.35 9.89 -10.29
CA MET A 76 0.95 10.08 -9.88
C MET A 76 -0.09 9.74 -10.95
N LEU A 77 0.28 9.76 -12.24
CA LEU A 77 -0.64 9.57 -13.36
C LEU A 77 -0.94 8.10 -13.70
N PHE A 78 -0.15 7.14 -13.24
CA PHE A 78 -0.25 5.72 -13.66
C PHE A 78 -0.75 4.79 -12.54
N LEU A 79 -1.82 5.19 -11.83
CA LEU A 79 -2.51 4.28 -10.92
C LEU A 79 -3.59 3.51 -11.67
N GLU A 80 -3.36 2.23 -11.90
CA GLU A 80 -4.37 1.29 -12.40
C GLU A 80 -4.62 0.24 -11.32
N ILE A 81 -5.84 0.25 -10.76
CA ILE A 81 -6.20 -0.64 -9.67
C ILE A 81 -6.74 -1.95 -10.24
N PRO A 82 -6.21 -3.11 -9.81
CA PRO A 82 -6.77 -4.41 -10.14
C PRO A 82 -8.27 -4.48 -9.85
N LYS A 83 -9.06 -5.07 -10.75
CA LYS A 83 -10.53 -5.11 -10.64
C LYS A 83 -11.03 -5.66 -9.30
N GLN A 84 -10.34 -6.65 -8.74
CA GLN A 84 -10.67 -7.22 -7.43
C GLN A 84 -10.61 -6.19 -6.28
N LEU A 85 -9.72 -5.19 -6.35
CA LEU A 85 -9.61 -4.14 -5.34
C LEU A 85 -10.69 -3.07 -5.46
N PHE A 86 -11.54 -3.12 -6.48
CA PHE A 86 -12.78 -2.34 -6.52
C PHE A 86 -13.93 -3.02 -5.77
N ASP A 87 -13.81 -4.31 -5.42
CA ASP A 87 -14.75 -4.94 -4.49
C ASP A 87 -14.63 -4.25 -3.12
N PRO A 88 -15.71 -3.62 -2.60
CA PRO A 88 -15.63 -2.88 -1.35
C PRO A 88 -15.23 -3.74 -0.16
N ASN A 89 -15.60 -5.03 -0.11
CA ASN A 89 -15.28 -5.89 1.02
C ASN A 89 -13.79 -6.26 1.03
N VAL A 90 -13.25 -6.58 -0.15
CA VAL A 90 -11.82 -6.87 -0.32
C VAL A 90 -11.01 -5.61 0.02
N PHE A 91 -11.37 -4.47 -0.56
CA PHE A 91 -10.68 -3.21 -0.32
C PHE A 91 -10.72 -2.79 1.15
N ASN A 92 -11.88 -2.87 1.79
CA ASN A 92 -12.03 -2.54 3.21
C ASN A 92 -11.15 -3.42 4.10
N SER A 93 -11.03 -4.71 3.78
CA SER A 93 -10.19 -5.63 4.54
C SER A 93 -8.71 -5.22 4.46
N TRP A 94 -8.23 -4.86 3.28
CA TRP A 94 -6.87 -4.33 3.09
C TRP A 94 -6.65 -3.01 3.84
N MET A 95 -7.60 -2.07 3.72
CA MET A 95 -7.51 -0.77 4.38
C MET A 95 -7.45 -0.88 5.90
N ILE A 96 -8.26 -1.75 6.50
CA ILE A 96 -8.24 -2.00 7.94
C ILE A 96 -6.86 -2.52 8.36
N LEU A 97 -6.26 -3.45 7.62
CA LEU A 97 -4.93 -3.96 7.96
C LEU A 97 -3.84 -2.90 7.82
N PHE A 98 -3.87 -2.06 6.78
CA PHE A 98 -2.92 -0.95 6.65
C PHE A 98 -3.06 0.05 7.80
N LEU A 99 -4.28 0.42 8.18
CA LEU A 99 -4.51 1.29 9.33
C LEU A 99 -4.05 0.63 10.63
N ASN A 100 -4.32 -0.66 10.85
CA ASN A 100 -3.82 -1.39 12.02
C ASN A 100 -2.29 -1.36 12.09
N VAL A 101 -1.60 -1.54 10.96
CA VAL A 101 -0.14 -1.42 10.89
C VAL A 101 0.30 0.02 11.20
N LEU A 102 -0.42 1.04 10.72
CA LEU A 102 -0.12 2.45 10.96
C LEU A 102 -0.40 2.90 12.41
N GLU A 103 -1.37 2.32 13.09
CA GLU A 103 -1.70 2.62 14.48
C GLU A 103 -0.84 1.83 15.48
N ARG A 104 -0.36 0.64 15.09
CA ARG A 104 0.43 -0.23 15.98
C ARG A 104 1.71 0.46 16.47
N PRO A 105 2.01 0.50 17.79
CA PRO A 105 3.28 1.04 18.25
C PRO A 105 4.45 0.21 17.71
N VAL A 106 5.53 0.89 17.33
CA VAL A 106 6.76 0.23 16.92
C VAL A 106 7.31 -0.53 18.14
N PRO A 107 7.61 -1.84 18.02
CA PRO A 107 8.18 -2.60 19.13
C PRO A 107 9.45 -1.93 19.68
N LEU A 108 9.69 -2.03 20.99
CA LEU A 108 10.94 -1.53 21.60
C LEU A 108 12.00 -2.63 21.64
N GLU A 109 11.58 -3.89 21.69
CA GLU A 109 12.46 -5.04 21.70
C GLU A 109 13.24 -5.14 20.39
N GLY A 110 14.56 -5.26 20.48
CA GLY A 110 15.45 -5.32 19.31
C GLY A 110 15.63 -4.00 18.56
N GLN A 111 15.12 -2.87 19.09
CA GLN A 111 15.33 -1.56 18.47
C GLN A 111 16.80 -1.12 18.62
N PRO A 112 17.48 -0.74 17.52
CA PRO A 112 18.85 -0.22 17.61
C PRO A 112 18.94 1.05 18.47
N ALA A 113 19.97 1.11 19.32
CA ALA A 113 20.28 2.30 20.12
C ALA A 113 20.80 3.45 19.25
N ASP A 114 21.56 3.12 18.20
CA ASP A 114 22.08 4.08 17.22
C ASP A 114 20.94 4.71 16.39
N PRO A 115 20.79 6.05 16.39
CA PRO A 115 19.81 6.76 15.58
C PRO A 115 19.87 6.45 14.07
N GLU A 116 21.05 6.24 13.49
CA GLU A 116 21.18 5.98 12.05
C GLU A 116 20.70 4.56 11.70
N LEU A 117 21.04 3.58 12.54
CA LEU A 117 20.52 2.21 12.39
C LEU A 117 19.01 2.15 12.65
N ARG A 118 18.48 3.00 13.55
CA ARG A 118 17.04 3.09 13.80
C ARG A 118 16.26 3.52 12.56
N LYS A 119 16.78 4.44 11.73
CA LYS A 119 16.16 4.86 10.46
C LYS A 119 15.99 3.70 9.47
N SER A 120 16.90 2.72 9.52
CA SER A 120 16.90 1.55 8.63
C SER A 120 16.23 0.31 9.23
N TRP A 121 15.69 0.41 10.45
CA TRP A 121 15.06 -0.72 11.13
C TRP A 121 13.76 -1.18 10.44
N GLY A 122 13.52 -2.49 10.43
CA GLY A 122 12.46 -3.14 9.65
C GLY A 122 11.07 -2.55 9.93
N TRP A 123 10.72 -2.35 11.20
CA TRP A 123 9.42 -1.79 11.60
C TRP A 123 9.18 -0.36 11.11
N TRP A 124 10.21 0.49 11.10
CA TRP A 124 10.09 1.84 10.54
C TRP A 124 9.93 1.81 9.02
N LYS A 125 10.57 0.85 8.34
CA LYS A 125 10.35 0.63 6.90
C LYS A 125 8.92 0.16 6.62
N VAL A 126 8.36 -0.74 7.43
CA VAL A 126 6.96 -1.17 7.33
C VAL A 126 6.00 0.02 7.43
N LYS A 127 6.19 0.89 8.45
CA LYS A 127 5.40 2.12 8.62
C LYS A 127 5.49 3.01 7.39
N LYS A 128 6.70 3.27 6.91
CA LYS A 128 6.95 4.10 5.73
C LYS A 128 6.21 3.57 4.50
N TRP A 129 6.35 2.29 4.18
CA TRP A 129 5.64 1.66 3.06
C TRP A 129 4.11 1.72 3.21
N THR A 130 3.61 1.53 4.42
CA THR A 130 2.17 1.62 4.71
C THR A 130 1.63 3.03 4.47
N VAL A 131 2.34 4.06 4.95
CA VAL A 131 2.01 5.46 4.69
C VAL A 131 2.04 5.77 3.20
N HIS A 132 3.03 5.26 2.46
CA HIS A 132 3.11 5.46 1.02
C HIS A 132 1.87 4.92 0.29
N ILE A 133 1.43 3.70 0.63
CA ILE A 133 0.21 3.10 0.06
C ILE A 133 -1.02 3.96 0.39
N LEU A 134 -1.20 4.33 1.66
CA LEU A 134 -2.37 5.08 2.10
C LEU A 134 -2.43 6.48 1.49
N ASN A 135 -1.31 7.20 1.46
CA ASN A 135 -1.22 8.51 0.82
C ASN A 135 -1.52 8.43 -0.68
N ARG A 136 -1.05 7.38 -1.34
CA ARG A 136 -1.33 7.16 -2.76
C ARG A 136 -2.82 6.95 -3.02
N LEU A 137 -3.48 6.13 -2.21
CA LEU A 137 -4.92 5.92 -2.29
C LEU A 137 -5.68 7.21 -1.96
N TYR A 138 -5.22 7.98 -0.98
CA TYR A 138 -5.79 9.27 -0.63
C TYR A 138 -5.69 10.29 -1.78
N THR A 139 -4.53 10.44 -2.39
CA THR A 139 -4.35 11.33 -3.55
C THR A 139 -5.23 10.88 -4.72
N ARG A 140 -5.42 9.56 -4.92
CA ARG A 140 -6.27 9.06 -6.00
C ARG A 140 -7.76 9.28 -5.73
N PHE A 141 -8.26 8.94 -4.55
CA PHE A 141 -9.71 8.84 -4.28
C PHE A 141 -10.24 9.87 -3.29
N GLY A 142 -9.36 10.68 -2.69
CA GLY A 142 -9.72 11.72 -1.73
C GLY A 142 -10.42 12.92 -2.38
N ASP A 143 -10.18 13.17 -3.67
CA ASP A 143 -10.88 14.21 -4.43
C ASP A 143 -11.87 13.62 -5.44
N LEU A 144 -13.16 13.76 -5.12
CA LEU A 144 -14.28 13.33 -5.96
C LEU A 144 -14.36 14.10 -7.30
N LYS A 145 -13.80 15.31 -7.38
CA LYS A 145 -13.82 16.12 -8.61
C LYS A 145 -12.91 15.55 -9.69
N LEU A 146 -11.91 14.77 -9.29
CA LEU A 146 -10.96 14.12 -10.20
C LEU A 146 -11.44 12.75 -10.69
N GLN A 147 -12.59 12.26 -10.21
CA GLN A 147 -13.09 10.93 -10.56
C GLN A 147 -13.99 10.95 -11.78
N ASN A 148 -13.82 9.94 -12.63
CA ASN A 148 -14.81 9.62 -13.65
C ASN A 148 -16.11 9.10 -12.99
N PRO A 149 -17.25 9.07 -13.72
CA PRO A 149 -18.52 8.61 -13.16
C PRO A 149 -18.48 7.20 -12.59
N GLU A 150 -17.71 6.30 -13.21
CA GLU A 150 -17.57 4.89 -12.82
C GLU A 150 -16.87 4.71 -11.47
N ASN A 151 -15.82 5.48 -11.20
CA ASN A 151 -15.06 5.39 -9.95
C ASN A 151 -15.66 6.26 -8.82
N ARG A 152 -16.63 7.11 -9.13
CA ARG A 152 -17.17 8.10 -8.18
C ARG A 152 -17.81 7.45 -6.95
N ALA A 153 -18.56 6.36 -7.14
CA ALA A 153 -19.18 5.64 -6.03
C ALA A 153 -18.13 5.02 -5.09
N PHE A 154 -17.08 4.41 -5.66
CA PHE A 154 -15.96 3.87 -4.90
C PHE A 154 -15.21 4.96 -4.13
N ALA A 155 -14.91 6.09 -4.79
CA ALA A 155 -14.23 7.21 -4.15
C ALA A 155 -15.06 7.85 -3.02
N GLN A 156 -16.39 7.90 -3.15
CA GLN A 156 -17.28 8.35 -2.07
C GLN A 156 -17.19 7.42 -0.86
N MET A 157 -17.21 6.10 -1.08
CA MET A 157 -17.01 5.10 -0.02
C MET A 157 -15.63 5.27 0.64
N PHE A 158 -14.57 5.46 -0.15
CA PHE A 158 -13.23 5.69 0.35
C PHE A 158 -13.16 6.94 1.24
N GLN A 159 -13.70 8.07 0.76
CA GLN A 159 -13.67 9.33 1.48
C GLN A 159 -14.43 9.24 2.80
N LYS A 160 -15.63 8.65 2.78
CA LYS A 160 -16.48 8.50 3.97
C LYS A 160 -15.83 7.63 5.05
N ASN A 161 -15.14 6.56 4.67
CA ASN A 161 -14.68 5.54 5.61
C ASN A 161 -13.22 5.72 6.04
N PHE A 162 -12.36 6.31 5.19
CA PHE A 162 -10.91 6.28 5.37
C PHE A 162 -10.21 7.63 5.29
N ALA A 163 -10.70 8.60 4.52
CA ALA A 163 -9.98 9.87 4.31
C ALA A 163 -9.63 10.58 5.63
N GLY A 164 -10.58 10.68 6.57
CA GLY A 164 -10.34 11.29 7.88
C GLY A 164 -9.31 10.53 8.72
N LYS A 165 -9.33 9.19 8.67
CA LYS A 165 -8.39 8.34 9.43
C LYS A 165 -6.96 8.46 8.89
N ILE A 166 -6.81 8.46 7.56
CA ILE A 166 -5.51 8.61 6.91
C ILE A 166 -4.94 9.99 7.24
N TRP A 167 -5.73 11.05 7.04
CA TRP A 167 -5.31 12.42 7.32
C TRP A 167 -4.85 12.63 8.78
N SER A 168 -5.52 12.00 9.75
CA SER A 168 -5.11 12.11 11.15
C SER A 168 -3.84 11.32 11.50
N ALA A 169 -3.46 10.35 10.68
CA ALA A 169 -2.41 9.38 10.98
C ALA A 169 -1.11 9.59 10.18
N THR A 170 -1.10 10.51 9.22
CA THR A 170 0.04 10.86 8.34
C THR A 170 0.43 12.31 8.51
#